data_AF-A0A930Z6W4-F1
#
_entry.id   AF-A0A930Z6W4-F1
#
_cell.length_a   1.000
_cell.length_b   1.000
_cell.length_c   1.000
_cell.angle_alpha   90.00
_cell.angle_beta   90.00
_cell.angle_gamma   90.00
#
_symmetry.space_group_name_H-M   'P 1'
#
loop_
_entity.id
_entity.type
_entity.pdbx_description
1 polymer ?
#
loop_
_entity_poly.entity_id
_entity_poly.type
_entity_poly.pdbx_seq_one_letter_code
_entity_poly.pdbx_strand_id
1 'polypeptide(L)'
;MPRPKSKISIDVPTRSLRDIPGGSDVFIDANVLIYGLAGQSVECKDLLLRCSREEVIGVCLFETANEATHRFMLADAKAKGLISSENARELRRKPEVVKGLLDYWRNTQRILALNLLFIPLDEHILRTAYGERRDAGLLTNDSMIVSSMRFFGVSNLASADGDFDRVAGITVFAPFDLSS
;
A
#
# COMPACT_ATOMS: atom_id res chain seq x y z
N MET A 1 26.39 -35.99 8.48
CA MET A 1 26.81 -34.59 8.63
C MET A 1 25.65 -33.78 9.21
N PRO A 2 25.87 -33.00 10.28
CA PRO A 2 24.84 -32.15 10.88
C PRO A 2 24.59 -30.92 10.00
N ARG A 3 23.32 -30.53 9.82
CA ARG A 3 22.93 -29.27 9.17
C ARG A 3 23.33 -28.10 10.07
N PRO A 4 23.95 -27.01 9.58
CA PRO A 4 24.15 -25.83 10.39
C PRO A 4 22.87 -24.98 10.45
N LYS A 5 22.41 -24.83 11.70
CA LYS A 5 21.83 -23.68 12.41
C LYS A 5 20.77 -22.79 11.72
N SER A 6 19.63 -22.76 12.40
CA SER A 6 18.53 -21.80 12.32
C SER A 6 18.97 -20.36 12.02
N LYS A 7 18.36 -19.76 10.99
CA LYS A 7 18.29 -18.31 10.85
C LYS A 7 17.63 -17.76 12.11
N ILE A 8 18.36 -16.94 12.87
CA ILE A 8 17.78 -16.09 13.89
C ILE A 8 16.99 -15.04 13.14
N SER A 9 15.66 -15.17 13.11
CA SER A 9 14.76 -14.08 12.75
C SER A 9 14.86 -13.05 13.85
N ILE A 10 15.51 -11.93 13.56
CA ILE A 10 15.40 -10.75 14.41
C ILE A 10 14.01 -10.22 14.17
N ASP A 11 13.08 -10.49 15.09
CA ASP A 11 11.78 -9.81 15.14
C ASP A 11 12.08 -8.33 15.33
N VAL A 12 12.03 -7.56 14.24
CA VAL A 12 11.98 -6.11 14.34
C VAL A 12 10.52 -5.79 14.64
N PRO A 13 10.21 -5.24 15.82
CA PRO A 13 8.81 -4.99 16.18
C PRO A 13 8.20 -3.99 15.20
N THR A 14 7.05 -4.36 14.62
CA THR A 14 6.20 -3.47 13.85
C THR A 14 5.85 -2.24 14.69
N ARG A 15 5.89 -1.05 14.08
CA ARG A 15 5.62 0.23 14.76
C ARG A 15 4.26 0.78 14.35
N SER A 16 3.64 1.63 15.17
CA SER A 16 2.37 2.26 14.78
C SER A 16 2.60 3.32 13.71
N LEU A 17 1.64 3.55 12.82
CA LEU A 17 1.70 4.68 11.87
C LEU A 17 1.88 6.04 12.56
N ARG A 18 1.48 6.17 13.83
CA ARG A 18 1.68 7.38 14.64
C ARG A 18 3.15 7.66 14.93
N ASP A 19 3.98 6.62 14.93
CA ASP A 19 5.40 6.71 15.26
C ASP A 19 6.27 7.15 14.07
N ILE A 20 5.69 7.34 12.89
CA ILE A 20 6.40 7.90 11.74
C ILE A 20 6.89 9.31 12.13
N PRO A 21 8.21 9.59 12.08
CA PRO A 21 8.74 10.89 12.49
C PRO A 21 8.22 12.04 11.62
N GLY A 22 8.08 13.23 12.20
CA GLY A 22 7.86 14.44 11.42
C GLY A 22 9.08 14.77 10.56
N GLY A 23 8.84 15.30 9.35
CA GLY A 23 9.89 15.67 8.39
C GLY A 23 10.56 14.50 7.67
N SER A 24 10.15 13.25 7.92
CA SER A 24 10.64 12.09 7.16
C SER A 24 9.82 11.85 5.89
N ASP A 25 10.42 11.12 4.97
CA ASP A 25 9.74 10.43 3.86
C ASP A 25 9.13 9.10 4.32
N VAL A 26 7.99 8.74 3.74
CA VAL A 26 7.36 7.43 3.93
C VAL A 26 6.72 6.95 2.62
N PHE A 27 7.01 5.72 2.24
CA PHE A 27 6.30 5.07 1.15
C PHE A 27 4.94 4.58 1.64
N ILE A 28 3.88 4.83 0.88
CA ILE A 28 2.51 4.50 1.25
C ILE A 28 2.02 3.36 0.38
N ASP A 29 1.57 2.28 1.03
CA ASP A 29 0.95 1.13 0.38
C ASP A 29 -0.56 1.35 0.09
N ALA A 30 -1.14 0.56 -0.81
CA ALA A 30 -2.51 0.68 -1.26
C ALA A 30 -3.49 0.46 -0.10
N ASN A 31 -3.19 -0.48 0.80
CA ASN A 31 -4.03 -0.77 1.95
C ASN A 31 -4.20 0.46 2.87
N VAL A 32 -3.14 1.27 3.08
CA VAL A 32 -3.21 2.49 3.88
C VAL A 32 -4.12 3.54 3.23
N LEU A 33 -4.03 3.70 1.90
CA LEU A 33 -4.92 4.59 1.15
C LEU A 33 -6.38 4.14 1.28
N ILE A 34 -6.62 2.82 1.13
CA ILE A 34 -7.96 2.23 1.20
C ILE A 34 -8.53 2.43 2.60
N TYR A 35 -7.81 2.03 3.65
CA TYR A 35 -8.30 2.09 5.03
C TYR A 35 -8.51 3.52 5.52
N GLY A 36 -7.62 4.45 5.15
CA GLY A 36 -7.76 5.86 5.51
C GLY A 36 -8.97 6.52 4.84
N LEU A 37 -9.19 6.28 3.55
CA LEU A 37 -10.29 6.91 2.80
C LEU A 37 -11.64 6.21 2.96
N ALA A 38 -11.65 4.90 3.23
CA ALA A 38 -12.85 4.16 3.59
C ALA A 38 -13.28 4.41 5.06
N GLY A 39 -12.44 5.07 5.86
CA GLY A 39 -12.72 5.34 7.28
C GLY A 39 -12.61 4.10 8.17
N GLN A 40 -11.83 3.10 7.74
CA GLN A 40 -11.62 1.85 8.47
C GLN A 40 -10.49 1.94 9.50
N SER A 41 -9.53 2.85 9.30
CA SER A 41 -8.46 3.13 10.26
C SER A 41 -8.31 4.63 10.48
N VAL A 42 -8.33 5.04 11.75
CA VAL A 42 -8.04 6.41 12.18
C VAL A 42 -6.55 6.69 12.01
N GLU A 43 -5.68 5.72 12.27
CA GLU A 43 -4.23 5.85 12.06
C GLU A 43 -3.86 6.06 10.58
N CYS A 44 -4.44 5.28 9.66
CA CYS A 44 -4.24 5.51 8.23
C CYS A 44 -4.74 6.91 7.83
N LYS A 45 -5.94 7.29 8.27
CA LYS A 45 -6.50 8.61 7.98
C LYS A 45 -5.60 9.74 8.51
N ASP A 46 -5.10 9.61 9.72
CA ASP A 46 -4.20 10.61 10.34
C ASP A 46 -2.90 10.73 9.54
N LEU A 47 -2.27 9.62 9.16
CA LEU A 47 -1.09 9.66 8.30
C LEU A 47 -1.34 10.41 6.98
N LEU A 48 -2.47 10.15 6.30
CA LEU A 48 -2.80 10.86 5.05
C LEU A 48 -3.02 12.37 5.28
N LEU A 49 -3.57 12.75 6.43
CA LEU A 49 -3.71 14.16 6.82
C LEU A 49 -2.35 14.80 7.14
N ARG A 50 -1.45 14.09 7.83
CA ARG A 50 -0.07 14.53 8.09
C ARG A 50 0.68 14.77 6.77
N CYS A 51 0.51 13.87 5.80
CA CYS A 51 1.06 14.06 4.46
C CYS A 51 0.47 15.30 3.77
N SER A 52 -0.85 15.47 3.85
CA SER A 52 -1.54 16.64 3.28
C SER A 52 -1.10 17.97 3.88
N ARG A 53 -0.57 17.95 5.11
CA ARG A 53 -0.04 19.12 5.83
C ARG A 53 1.48 19.27 5.70
N GLU A 54 2.13 18.43 4.90
CA GLU A 54 3.60 18.41 4.74
C GLU A 54 4.36 18.11 6.04
N GLU A 55 3.69 17.54 7.05
CA GLU A 55 4.33 17.10 8.29
C GLU A 55 5.17 15.83 8.05
N VAL A 56 4.81 15.05 7.03
CA VAL A 56 5.51 13.85 6.53
C VAL A 56 5.44 13.90 5.01
N ILE A 57 6.52 13.55 4.32
CA ILE A 57 6.51 13.47 2.85
C ILE A 57 6.01 12.07 2.45
N GLY A 58 4.74 11.98 2.06
CA GLY A 58 4.17 10.74 1.57
C GLY A 58 4.55 10.47 0.12
N VAL A 59 5.11 9.28 -0.15
CA VAL A 59 5.52 8.82 -1.47
C VAL A 59 4.63 7.65 -1.88
N CYS A 60 4.14 7.62 -3.12
CA CYS A 60 3.23 6.58 -3.59
C CYS A 60 3.49 6.26 -5.05
N LEU A 61 3.40 4.99 -5.45
CA LEU A 61 3.40 4.65 -6.88
C LEU A 61 2.03 4.96 -7.50
N PHE A 62 2.02 5.40 -8.76
CA PHE A 62 0.77 5.43 -9.51
C PHE A 62 0.10 4.05 -9.59
N GLU A 63 0.89 2.97 -9.62
CA GLU A 63 0.38 1.60 -9.58
C GLU A 63 -0.35 1.30 -8.27
N THR A 64 0.21 1.73 -7.13
CA THR A 64 -0.43 1.60 -5.81
C THR A 64 -1.75 2.38 -5.73
N ALA A 65 -1.79 3.60 -6.30
CA ALA A 65 -3.03 4.38 -6.41
C ALA A 65 -4.07 3.71 -7.33
N ASN A 66 -3.62 3.07 -8.41
CA ASN A 66 -4.46 2.32 -9.32
C ASN A 66 -5.03 1.04 -8.66
N GLU A 67 -4.25 0.36 -7.84
CA GLU A 67 -4.70 -0.77 -7.03
C GLU A 67 -5.81 -0.34 -6.05
N ALA A 68 -5.60 0.74 -5.31
CA ALA A 68 -6.63 1.31 -4.44
C ALA A 68 -7.89 1.70 -5.21
N THR A 69 -7.74 2.29 -6.39
CA THR A 69 -8.86 2.63 -7.31
C THR A 69 -9.67 1.40 -7.70
N HIS A 70 -9.00 0.32 -8.09
CA HIS A 70 -9.65 -0.95 -8.41
C HIS A 70 -10.40 -1.53 -7.19
N ARG A 71 -9.81 -1.47 -6.00
CA ARG A 71 -10.46 -1.91 -4.75
C ARG A 71 -11.71 -1.07 -4.42
N PHE A 72 -11.65 0.25 -4.60
CA PHE A 72 -12.84 1.09 -4.44
C PHE A 72 -13.95 0.76 -5.44
N MET A 73 -13.60 0.39 -6.68
CA MET A 73 -14.60 -0.02 -7.69
C MET A 73 -15.35 -1.27 -7.24
N LEU A 74 -14.65 -2.26 -6.69
CA LEU A 74 -15.25 -3.47 -6.16
C LEU A 74 -16.13 -3.18 -4.93
N ALA A 75 -15.67 -2.30 -4.04
CA ALA A 75 -16.44 -1.87 -2.88
C ALA A 75 -17.73 -1.12 -3.28
N ASP A 76 -17.65 -0.22 -4.26
CA ASP A 76 -18.80 0.51 -4.83
C ASP A 76 -19.84 -0.46 -5.41
N ALA A 77 -19.39 -1.40 -6.26
CA ALA A 77 -20.26 -2.41 -6.83
C ALA A 77 -20.95 -3.29 -5.77
N LYS A 78 -20.21 -3.70 -4.72
CA LYS A 78 -20.75 -4.49 -3.62
C LYS A 78 -21.75 -3.69 -2.79
N ALA A 79 -21.43 -2.44 -2.46
CA ALA A 79 -22.32 -1.56 -1.69
C ALA A 79 -23.66 -1.33 -2.40
N LYS A 80 -23.66 -1.32 -3.73
CA LYS A 80 -24.86 -1.23 -4.58
C LYS A 80 -25.57 -2.57 -4.81
N GLY A 81 -25.09 -3.67 -4.23
CA GLY A 81 -25.66 -5.01 -4.41
C GLY A 81 -25.49 -5.59 -5.82
N LEU A 82 -24.56 -5.04 -6.63
CA LEU A 82 -24.35 -5.45 -8.02
C LEU A 82 -23.45 -6.67 -8.13
N ILE A 83 -22.66 -6.95 -7.09
CA ILE A 83 -21.87 -8.15 -6.90
C ILE A 83 -21.99 -8.64 -5.45
N SER A 84 -21.81 -9.94 -5.26
CA SER A 84 -21.96 -10.63 -3.97
C SER A 84 -20.74 -10.51 -3.05
N SER A 85 -19.56 -10.29 -3.65
CA SER A 85 -18.28 -10.18 -2.96
C SER A 85 -17.38 -9.20 -3.71
N GLU A 86 -16.32 -8.70 -3.08
CA GLU A 86 -15.35 -7.80 -3.71
C GLU A 86 -14.40 -8.59 -4.63
N ASN A 87 -14.99 -9.21 -5.65
CA ASN A 87 -14.32 -10.09 -6.59
C ASN A 87 -14.54 -9.57 -8.03
N ALA A 88 -13.45 -9.21 -8.70
CA ALA A 88 -13.47 -8.69 -10.06
C ALA A 88 -14.07 -9.66 -11.09
N ARG A 89 -14.08 -10.98 -10.82
CA ARG A 89 -14.61 -11.99 -11.74
C ARG A 89 -16.11 -11.80 -12.00
N GLU A 90 -16.87 -11.42 -10.98
CA GLU A 90 -18.31 -11.19 -11.13
C GLU A 90 -18.58 -9.91 -11.91
N LEU A 91 -17.85 -8.84 -11.59
CA LEU A 91 -17.98 -7.53 -12.23
C LEU A 91 -17.58 -7.55 -13.71
N ARG A 92 -16.54 -8.32 -14.08
CA ARG A 92 -16.09 -8.50 -15.48
C ARG A 92 -17.17 -9.06 -16.41
N ARG A 93 -18.15 -9.78 -15.86
CA ARG A 93 -19.29 -10.33 -16.64
C ARG A 93 -20.41 -9.29 -16.85
N LYS A 94 -20.31 -8.10 -16.25
CA LYS A 94 -21.33 -7.05 -16.24
C LYS A 94 -20.72 -5.69 -16.66
N PRO A 95 -20.24 -5.53 -17.90
CA PRO A 95 -19.56 -4.29 -18.33
C PRO A 95 -20.46 -3.04 -18.25
N GLU A 96 -21.77 -3.17 -18.48
CA GLU A 96 -22.70 -2.04 -18.32
C GLU A 96 -22.82 -1.57 -16.86
N VAL A 97 -22.66 -2.50 -15.90
CA VAL A 97 -22.59 -2.12 -14.48
C VAL A 97 -21.34 -1.29 -14.22
N VAL A 98 -20.18 -1.69 -14.74
CA VAL A 98 -18.91 -0.96 -14.57
C VAL A 98 -19.03 0.48 -15.05
N LYS A 99 -19.64 0.70 -16.22
CA LYS A 99 -19.85 2.04 -16.79
C LYS A 99 -20.70 2.96 -15.88
N GLY A 100 -21.56 2.38 -15.04
CA GLY A 100 -22.41 3.10 -14.10
C GLY A 100 -21.82 3.32 -12.71
N LEU A 101 -20.64 2.76 -12.42
CA LEU A 101 -19.95 2.99 -11.14
C LEU A 101 -19.26 4.35 -11.18
N LEU A 102 -19.54 5.19 -10.20
CA LEU A 102 -19.01 6.57 -10.13
C LEU A 102 -18.51 6.93 -8.73
N ASP A 103 -18.93 6.21 -7.68
CA ASP A 103 -18.58 6.56 -6.31
C ASP A 103 -17.14 6.17 -6.00
N TYR A 104 -16.65 5.08 -6.60
CA TYR A 104 -15.24 4.71 -6.51
C TYR A 104 -14.30 5.83 -6.97
N TRP A 105 -14.69 6.53 -8.05
CA TRP A 105 -13.88 7.60 -8.64
C TRP A 105 -13.72 8.77 -7.67
N ARG A 106 -14.71 9.04 -6.80
CA ARG A 106 -14.59 10.09 -5.78
C ARG A 106 -13.43 9.80 -4.81
N ASN A 107 -13.24 8.54 -4.42
CA ASN A 107 -12.11 8.16 -3.56
C ASN A 107 -10.79 8.21 -4.34
N THR A 108 -10.77 7.82 -5.61
CA THR A 108 -9.59 8.00 -6.48
C THR A 108 -9.19 9.47 -6.61
N GLN A 109 -10.16 10.37 -6.83
CA GLN A 109 -9.90 11.82 -6.89
C GLN A 109 -9.35 12.34 -5.57
N ARG A 110 -9.82 11.80 -4.42
CA ARG A 110 -9.25 12.14 -3.11
C ARG A 110 -7.79 11.71 -3.00
N ILE A 111 -7.43 10.49 -3.44
CA ILE A 111 -6.02 10.05 -3.49
C ILE A 111 -5.18 11.06 -4.28
N LEU A 112 -5.61 11.38 -5.50
CA LEU A 112 -4.86 12.26 -6.40
C LEU A 112 -4.80 13.72 -5.91
N ALA A 113 -5.71 14.12 -5.01
CA ALA A 113 -5.73 15.43 -4.37
C ALA A 113 -4.94 15.46 -3.06
N LEU A 114 -4.48 14.32 -2.54
CA LEU A 114 -3.54 14.31 -1.42
C LEU A 114 -2.20 14.90 -1.90
N ASN A 115 -1.50 15.60 -1.00
CA ASN A 115 -0.17 16.11 -1.26
C ASN A 115 0.89 14.99 -1.16
N LEU A 116 0.78 13.99 -2.04
CA LEU A 116 1.71 12.86 -2.15
C LEU A 116 2.61 13.05 -3.36
N LEU A 117 3.86 12.60 -3.23
CA LEU A 117 4.74 12.43 -4.38
C LEU A 117 4.37 11.14 -5.12
N PHE A 118 3.67 11.29 -6.24
CA PHE A 118 3.33 10.16 -7.10
C PHE A 118 4.48 9.84 -8.06
N ILE A 119 4.91 8.58 -8.03
CA ILE A 119 6.06 8.09 -8.80
C ILE A 119 5.58 7.09 -9.87
N PRO A 120 5.97 7.28 -11.15
CA PRO A 120 5.73 6.29 -12.19
C PRO A 120 6.72 5.13 -12.07
N LEU A 121 6.30 3.96 -12.54
CA LEU A 121 7.20 2.83 -12.70
C LEU A 121 8.04 2.98 -13.97
N ASP A 122 9.30 2.58 -13.89
CA ASP A 122 10.18 2.47 -15.03
C ASP A 122 10.82 1.08 -15.14
N GLU A 123 11.60 0.87 -16.20
CA GLU A 123 12.28 -0.40 -16.45
C GLU A 123 13.31 -0.73 -15.35
N HIS A 124 13.96 0.28 -14.76
CA HIS A 124 14.97 0.07 -13.73
C HIS A 124 14.35 -0.52 -12.46
N ILE A 125 13.25 0.07 -11.99
CA ILE A 125 12.48 -0.44 -10.85
C ILE A 125 12.00 -1.86 -11.17
N LEU A 126 11.47 -2.10 -12.37
CA LEU A 126 10.97 -3.43 -12.75
C LEU A 126 12.05 -4.52 -12.72
N ARG A 127 13.25 -4.21 -13.20
CA ARG A 127 14.38 -5.15 -13.20
C ARG A 127 14.91 -5.41 -11.80
N THR A 128 15.05 -4.37 -10.98
CA THR A 128 15.62 -4.50 -9.62
C THR A 128 14.64 -5.16 -8.65
N ALA A 129 13.32 -5.00 -8.85
CA ALA A 129 12.29 -5.70 -8.09
C ALA A 129 12.40 -7.23 -8.14
N TYR A 130 13.03 -7.81 -9.18
CA TYR A 130 13.31 -9.24 -9.20
C TYR A 130 14.18 -9.70 -8.02
N GLY A 131 15.17 -8.89 -7.62
CA GLY A 131 15.99 -9.16 -6.44
C GLY A 131 15.14 -9.22 -5.18
N GLU A 132 14.26 -8.24 -4.99
CA GLU A 132 13.36 -8.17 -3.83
C GLU A 132 12.40 -9.39 -3.78
N ARG A 133 11.83 -9.81 -4.92
CA ARG A 133 11.00 -11.04 -4.99
C ARG A 133 11.79 -12.28 -4.58
N ARG A 134 13.01 -12.42 -5.09
CA ARG A 134 13.85 -13.58 -4.85
C ARG A 134 14.32 -13.63 -3.39
N ASP A 135 14.73 -12.50 -2.85
CA ASP A 135 15.44 -12.44 -1.57
C ASP A 135 14.47 -12.36 -0.38
N ALA A 136 13.37 -11.61 -0.51
CA ALA A 136 12.35 -11.48 0.52
C ALA A 136 11.12 -12.37 0.28
N GLY A 137 10.92 -12.93 -0.92
CA GLY A 137 9.74 -13.75 -1.23
C GLY A 137 8.47 -12.93 -1.47
N LEU A 138 8.62 -11.65 -1.85
CA LEU A 138 7.53 -10.71 -2.10
C LEU A 138 6.78 -11.02 -3.41
N LEU A 139 5.50 -10.63 -3.45
CA LEU A 139 4.72 -10.62 -4.68
C LEU A 139 5.12 -9.45 -5.58
N THR A 140 4.55 -9.46 -6.79
CA THR A 140 4.94 -8.54 -7.86
C THR A 140 4.83 -7.07 -7.45
N ASN A 141 3.72 -6.63 -6.89
CA ASN A 141 3.51 -5.21 -6.56
C ASN A 141 4.39 -4.79 -5.36
N ASP A 142 4.42 -5.60 -4.30
CA ASP A 142 5.21 -5.32 -3.09
C ASP A 142 6.69 -5.19 -3.40
N SER A 143 7.21 -6.06 -4.27
CA SER A 143 8.61 -5.96 -4.72
C SER A 143 8.91 -4.68 -5.50
N MET A 144 7.93 -4.11 -6.20
CA MET A 144 8.07 -2.82 -6.89
C MET A 144 8.11 -1.67 -5.89
N ILE A 145 7.32 -1.74 -4.82
CA ILE A 145 7.37 -0.79 -3.71
C ILE A 145 8.78 -0.79 -3.10
N VAL A 146 9.30 -1.97 -2.72
CA VAL A 146 10.64 -2.05 -2.11
C VAL A 146 11.73 -1.60 -3.06
N SER A 147 11.70 -2.02 -4.33
CA SER A 147 12.66 -1.56 -5.34
C SER A 147 12.63 -0.03 -5.50
N SER A 148 11.45 0.57 -5.52
CA SER A 148 11.30 2.03 -5.57
C SER A 148 11.87 2.69 -4.31
N MET A 149 11.56 2.16 -3.13
CA MET A 149 12.14 2.64 -1.86
C MET A 149 13.67 2.65 -1.91
N ARG A 150 14.30 1.58 -2.43
CA ARG A 150 15.78 1.55 -2.61
C ARG A 150 16.26 2.62 -3.57
N PHE A 151 15.60 2.78 -4.70
CA PHE A 151 16.00 3.72 -5.73
C PHE A 151 15.92 5.17 -5.26
N PHE A 152 14.88 5.52 -4.50
CA PHE A 152 14.67 6.87 -3.96
C PHE A 152 15.32 7.11 -2.58
N GLY A 153 15.95 6.09 -1.99
CA GLY A 153 16.58 6.20 -0.67
C GLY A 153 15.58 6.31 0.49
N VAL A 154 14.34 5.87 0.29
CA VAL A 154 13.27 5.87 1.29
C VAL A 154 13.35 4.60 2.12
N SER A 155 13.26 4.71 3.44
CA SER A 155 13.37 3.55 4.35
C SER A 155 12.14 3.29 5.21
N ASN A 156 11.21 4.24 5.31
CA ASN A 156 9.95 4.06 6.03
C ASN A 156 8.87 3.58 5.06
N LEU A 157 8.13 2.55 5.46
CA LEU A 157 6.97 2.03 4.73
C LEU A 157 5.75 2.06 5.64
N ALA A 158 4.66 2.65 5.16
CA ALA A 158 3.34 2.53 5.77
C ALA A 158 2.56 1.41 5.06
N SER A 159 2.34 0.29 5.74
CA SER A 159 1.56 -0.84 5.23
C SER A 159 0.94 -1.64 6.38
N ALA A 160 -0.25 -2.21 6.14
CA ALA A 160 -0.84 -3.22 7.01
C ALA A 160 -0.43 -4.66 6.64
N ASP A 161 0.40 -4.84 5.61
CA ASP A 161 0.84 -6.15 5.14
C ASP A 161 2.13 -6.58 5.86
N GLY A 162 2.05 -7.71 6.60
CA GLY A 162 3.18 -8.29 7.30
C GLY A 162 4.23 -8.91 6.38
N ASP A 163 3.95 -9.07 5.08
CA ASP A 163 4.92 -9.58 4.12
C ASP A 163 6.16 -8.68 3.98
N PHE A 164 6.08 -7.41 4.40
CA PHE A 164 7.22 -6.49 4.40
C PHE A 164 8.15 -6.66 5.61
N ASP A 165 7.72 -7.30 6.70
CA ASP A 165 8.52 -7.46 7.93
C ASP A 165 9.80 -8.28 7.70
N ARG A 166 9.83 -9.11 6.65
CA ARG A 166 11.00 -9.89 6.24
C ARG A 166 12.00 -9.13 5.36
N VAL A 167 11.72 -7.88 4.99
CA VAL A 167 12.58 -7.08 4.10
C VAL A 167 13.64 -6.34 4.94
N ALA A 168 14.91 -6.67 4.70
CA ALA A 168 16.01 -6.07 5.47
C ALA A 168 16.18 -4.58 5.14
N GLY A 169 16.38 -3.72 6.14
CA GLY A 169 16.74 -2.31 5.92
C GLY A 169 15.59 -1.41 5.48
N ILE A 170 14.35 -1.80 5.78
CA ILE A 170 13.19 -0.89 5.83
C ILE A 170 12.59 -0.91 7.24
N THR A 171 11.86 0.14 7.60
CA THR A 171 11.05 0.21 8.82
C THR A 171 9.58 0.21 8.42
N VAL A 172 8.86 -0.83 8.82
CA VAL A 172 7.42 -0.95 8.57
C VAL A 172 6.64 -0.33 9.72
N PHE A 173 5.72 0.56 9.36
CA PHE A 173 4.73 1.16 10.24
C PHE A 173 3.34 0.66 9.81
N ALA A 174 2.58 0.10 10.74
CA ALA A 174 1.28 -0.50 10.50
C ALA A 174 0.20 0.15 11.37
N PRO A 175 -1.06 0.20 10.91
CA PRO A 175 -2.18 0.68 11.72
C PRO A 175 -2.51 -0.33 12.82
N PHE A 176 -2.51 0.10 14.08
CA PHE A 176 -2.84 -0.77 15.23
C PHE A 176 -4.32 -0.75 15.59
N ASP A 177 -5.11 0.10 14.94
CA ASP A 177 -6.54 0.28 15.17
C ASP A 177 -7.43 -0.52 14.21
N LEU A 178 -6.83 -1.36 13.34
CA LEU A 178 -7.56 -2.35 12.56
C LEU A 178 -7.81 -3.60 13.41
N SER A 179 -9.06 -4.05 13.47
CA SER A 179 -9.38 -5.35 14.05
C SER A 179 -8.86 -6.46 13.13
N SER A 180 -7.91 -7.25 13.65
CA SER A 180 -7.42 -8.50 13.05
C SER A 180 -8.53 -9.53 12.86
#